data_AF-A0A0F9BPS8-F1
#
_entry.id   AF-A0A0F9BPS8-F1
#
_cell.length_a   1.000
_cell.length_b   1.000
_cell.length_c   1.000
_cell.angle_alpha   90.00
_cell.angle_beta   90.00
_cell.angle_gamma   90.00
#
_symmetry.space_group_name_H-M   'P 1'
#
loop_
_entity.id
_entity.type
_entity.pdbx_description
1 polymer ?
#
loop_
_entity_poly.entity_id
_entity_poly.type
_entity_poly.pdbx_seq_one_letter_code
_entity_poly.pdbx_strand_id
1 'polypeptide(L)'
;MKTTAAKRAYMVTYNRRRQEERRLEMAGPLQHVADVTAGLLGLVRSPKVVIRPKLRHGTAYRVDGYLTLPGWAMQRSAMYAVAYAVHETCHFVAHGHGSLFRKTEREALQAWGIIAVKYGAVYCTHFETRFGHALNQFGLRPEAGGISGWNSTRTW
;
A
#
# COMPACT_ATOMS: atom_id res chain seq x y z
N MET A 1 24.79 1.44 -29.66
CA MET A 1 23.46 1.11 -30.23
C MET A 1 22.42 2.11 -29.75
N LYS A 2 21.90 2.97 -30.64
CA LYS A 2 20.85 3.96 -30.31
C LYS A 2 19.49 3.26 -30.31
N THR A 3 18.82 3.16 -29.17
CA THR A 3 17.40 2.80 -29.16
C THR A 3 16.61 3.93 -29.84
N THR A 4 15.95 3.62 -30.95
CA THR A 4 15.14 4.58 -31.71
C THR A 4 14.04 5.14 -30.82
N ALA A 5 13.71 6.43 -30.96
CA ALA A 5 12.67 7.10 -30.17
C ALA A 5 11.34 6.32 -30.18
N ALA A 6 11.03 5.63 -31.29
CA ALA A 6 9.91 4.71 -31.43
C ALA A 6 9.92 3.56 -30.41
N LYS A 7 11.07 2.92 -30.17
CA LYS A 7 11.19 1.85 -29.16
C LYS A 7 10.95 2.37 -27.75
N ARG A 8 11.40 3.59 -27.44
CA ARG A 8 11.13 4.24 -26.14
C ARG A 8 9.64 4.56 -25.97
N ALA A 9 9.01 5.18 -26.97
CA ALA A 9 7.58 5.50 -26.96
C ALA A 9 6.70 4.25 -26.83
N TYR A 10 7.06 3.17 -27.54
CA TYR A 10 6.40 1.88 -27.43
C TYR A 10 6.50 1.32 -26.00
N MET A 11 7.72 1.26 -25.43
CA MET A 11 7.93 0.75 -24.07
C MET A 11 7.16 1.54 -23.01
N VAL A 12 7.08 2.88 -23.15
CA VAL A 12 6.28 3.73 -22.23
C VAL A 12 4.80 3.35 -22.30
N THR A 13 4.25 3.24 -23.50
CA THR A 13 2.83 2.89 -23.70
C THR A 13 2.52 1.48 -23.20
N TYR A 14 3.38 0.51 -23.51
CA TYR A 14 3.27 -0.88 -23.06
C TYR A 14 3.29 -0.98 -21.53
N ASN A 15 4.27 -0.33 -20.89
CA ASN A 15 4.37 -0.33 -19.43
C ASN A 15 3.14 0.32 -18.79
N ARG A 16 2.64 1.42 -19.35
CA ARG A 16 1.42 2.10 -18.87
C ARG A 16 0.19 1.18 -18.94
N ARG A 17 0.01 0.47 -20.06
CA ARG A 17 -1.10 -0.48 -20.23
C ARG A 17 -0.99 -1.65 -19.23
N ARG A 18 0.19 -2.25 -19.11
CA ARG A 18 0.43 -3.36 -18.15
C ARG A 18 0.25 -2.93 -16.69
N GLN A 19 0.49 -1.66 -16.37
CA GLN A 19 0.20 -1.10 -15.05
C GLN A 19 -1.31 -0.97 -14.79
N GLU A 20 -2.06 -0.53 -15.80
CA GLU A 20 -3.51 -0.38 -15.71
C GLU A 20 -4.22 -1.73 -15.58
N GLU A 21 -3.78 -2.74 -16.35
CA GLU A 21 -4.29 -4.11 -16.25
C GLU A 21 -4.08 -4.68 -14.84
N ARG A 22 -2.85 -4.59 -14.30
CA ARG A 22 -2.58 -5.02 -12.92
C ARG A 22 -3.40 -4.26 -11.88
N ARG A 23 -3.67 -2.97 -12.10
CA ARG A 23 -4.51 -2.18 -11.19
C ARG A 23 -5.92 -2.75 -11.10
N LEU A 24 -6.51 -3.05 -12.25
CA LEU A 24 -7.85 -3.60 -12.33
C LEU A 24 -7.90 -5.02 -11.74
N GLU A 25 -6.89 -5.84 -12.04
CA GLU A 25 -6.73 -7.17 -11.46
C GLU A 25 -6.63 -7.14 -9.93
N MET A 26 -5.95 -6.13 -9.36
CA MET A 26 -5.73 -6.00 -7.91
C MET A 26 -6.92 -5.38 -7.14
N ALA A 27 -7.87 -4.72 -7.82
CA ALA A 27 -8.98 -4.06 -7.15
C ALA A 27 -9.88 -5.05 -6.38
N GLY A 28 -10.22 -6.20 -6.99
CA GLY A 28 -11.00 -7.26 -6.35
C GLY A 28 -10.30 -7.89 -5.14
N PRO A 29 -9.05 -8.38 -5.28
CA PRO A 29 -8.26 -8.91 -4.16
C PRO A 29 -8.11 -7.92 -3.01
N LEU A 30 -7.88 -6.63 -3.28
CA LEU A 30 -7.75 -5.63 -2.22
C LEU A 30 -9.08 -5.28 -1.56
N GLN A 31 -10.20 -5.34 -2.30
CA GLN A 31 -11.52 -5.28 -1.69
C GLN A 31 -11.72 -6.45 -0.72
N HIS A 32 -11.37 -7.67 -1.12
CA HIS A 32 -11.46 -8.83 -0.22
C HIS A 32 -10.59 -8.67 1.04
N VAL A 33 -9.39 -8.10 0.90
CA VAL A 33 -8.54 -7.76 2.05
C VAL A 33 -9.24 -6.78 2.99
N ALA A 34 -9.85 -5.73 2.45
CA ALA A 34 -10.62 -4.76 3.25
C ALA A 34 -11.83 -5.42 3.92
N ASP A 35 -12.55 -6.29 3.23
CA ASP A 35 -13.73 -6.99 3.75
C ASP A 35 -13.38 -7.90 4.93
N VAL A 36 -12.36 -8.74 4.77
CA VAL A 36 -11.89 -9.63 5.85
C VAL A 36 -11.36 -8.80 7.02
N THR A 37 -10.57 -7.77 6.75
CA THR A 37 -10.02 -6.89 7.80
C THR A 37 -11.15 -6.16 8.54
N ALA A 38 -12.14 -5.65 7.83
CA ALA A 38 -13.31 -5.01 8.44
C ALA A 38 -14.08 -5.97 9.34
N GLY A 39 -14.24 -7.23 8.92
CA GLY A 39 -14.83 -8.29 9.75
C GLY A 39 -14.03 -8.58 11.01
N LEU A 40 -12.69 -8.69 10.90
CA LEU A 40 -11.80 -8.86 12.06
C LEU A 40 -11.88 -7.70 13.05
N LEU A 41 -12.06 -6.48 12.54
CA LEU A 41 -12.18 -5.26 13.33
C LEU A 41 -13.60 -5.02 13.88
N GLY A 42 -14.57 -5.90 13.57
CA GLY A 42 -15.95 -5.75 14.02
C GLY A 42 -16.68 -4.56 13.39
N LEU A 43 -16.25 -4.09 12.21
CA LEU A 43 -16.92 -2.99 11.51
C LEU A 43 -18.27 -3.47 10.98
N VAL A 44 -19.31 -2.65 11.16
CA VAL A 44 -20.67 -2.94 10.67
C VAL A 44 -20.71 -2.99 9.13
N ARG A 45 -19.83 -2.24 8.47
CA ARG A 45 -19.69 -2.21 7.01
C ARG A 45 -18.23 -2.18 6.62
N SER A 46 -17.89 -2.97 5.60
CA SER A 46 -16.57 -2.90 4.98
C SER A 46 -16.44 -1.63 4.12
N PRO A 47 -15.29 -0.96 4.14
CA PRO A 47 -15.04 0.17 3.25
C PRO A 47 -14.86 -0.27 1.80
N LYS A 48 -15.40 0.50 0.88
CA LYS A 48 -15.11 0.33 -0.56
C LYS A 48 -13.67 0.73 -0.86
N VAL A 49 -12.94 -0.09 -1.60
CA VAL A 49 -11.57 0.17 -2.02
C VAL A 49 -11.54 0.92 -3.35
N VAL A 50 -10.79 2.02 -3.40
CA VAL A 50 -10.59 2.82 -4.62
C VAL A 50 -9.11 3.03 -4.89
N ILE A 51 -8.58 2.39 -5.93
CA ILE A 51 -7.17 2.58 -6.31
C ILE A 51 -7.03 3.83 -7.19
N ARG A 52 -6.29 4.84 -6.71
CA ARG A 52 -5.99 6.06 -7.47
C ARG A 52 -4.51 6.10 -7.88
N PRO A 53 -4.20 6.10 -9.18
CA PRO A 53 -2.81 5.97 -9.67
C PRO A 53 -1.87 7.10 -9.22
N LYS A 54 -2.40 8.33 -9.13
CA LYS A 54 -1.60 9.55 -8.88
C LYS A 54 -1.63 10.01 -7.41
N LEU A 55 -2.17 9.20 -6.49
CA LEU A 55 -2.16 9.56 -5.08
C LEU A 55 -0.77 9.36 -4.48
N ARG A 56 -0.36 10.32 -3.66
CA ARG A 56 0.88 10.21 -2.86
C ARG A 56 0.68 9.25 -1.70
N HIS A 57 -0.46 9.30 -1.03
CA HIS A 57 -0.83 8.49 0.13
C HIS A 57 -2.28 8.00 -0.01
N GLY A 58 -2.60 6.88 0.65
CA GLY A 58 -3.98 6.46 0.84
C GLY A 58 -4.70 7.32 1.86
N THR A 59 -6.02 7.16 1.92
CA THR A 59 -6.87 7.86 2.89
C THR A 59 -8.15 7.08 3.13
N ALA A 60 -8.53 6.95 4.40
CA ALA A 60 -9.83 6.44 4.82
C ALA A 60 -10.87 7.56 4.96
N TYR A 61 -11.93 7.48 4.14
CA TYR A 61 -13.08 8.38 4.17
C TYR A 61 -14.21 7.70 4.92
N ARG A 62 -14.20 7.85 6.25
CA ARG A 62 -15.08 7.12 7.17
C ARG A 62 -16.56 7.41 6.99
N VAL A 63 -16.89 8.69 6.77
CA VAL A 63 -18.28 9.13 6.56
C VAL A 63 -18.83 8.55 5.25
N ASP A 64 -18.00 8.57 4.21
CA ASP A 64 -18.39 8.11 2.87
C ASP A 64 -18.24 6.59 2.68
N GLY A 65 -17.67 5.88 3.66
CA GLY A 65 -17.54 4.43 3.64
C GLY A 65 -16.56 3.89 2.59
N TYR A 66 -15.51 4.63 2.23
CA TYR A 66 -14.50 4.17 1.27
C TYR A 66 -13.08 4.52 1.71
N LEU A 67 -12.11 3.79 1.17
CA LEU A 67 -10.69 4.08 1.31
C LEU A 67 -10.04 4.22 -0.05
N THR A 68 -8.99 5.04 -0.13
CA THR A 68 -8.17 5.15 -1.33
C THR A 68 -6.83 4.49 -1.12
N LEU A 69 -6.35 3.79 -2.16
CA LEU A 69 -5.02 3.20 -2.19
C LEU A 69 -4.21 3.84 -3.31
N PRO A 70 -2.94 4.22 -3.07
CA PRO A 70 -2.13 4.85 -4.10
C PRO A 70 -1.55 3.78 -5.03
N GLY A 71 -1.63 3.99 -6.35
CA GLY A 71 -1.22 2.99 -7.35
C GLY A 71 0.22 2.48 -7.21
N TRP A 72 1.13 3.28 -6.65
CA TRP A 72 2.51 2.87 -6.41
C TRP A 72 2.65 1.75 -5.36
N ALA A 73 1.72 1.60 -4.42
CA ALA A 73 1.78 0.54 -3.40
C ALA A 73 1.69 -0.86 -4.05
N MET A 74 0.87 -0.97 -5.11
CA MET A 74 0.67 -2.20 -5.89
C MET A 74 1.87 -2.53 -6.76
N GLN A 75 2.73 -1.56 -7.04
CA GLN A 75 3.97 -1.74 -7.81
C GLN A 75 5.13 -2.22 -6.95
N ARG A 76 5.05 -2.07 -5.62
CA ARG A 76 6.08 -2.54 -4.70
C ARG A 76 6.06 -4.06 -4.56
N SER A 77 4.95 -4.60 -4.06
CA SER A 77 4.71 -6.04 -3.99
C SER A 77 3.24 -6.29 -3.65
N ALA A 78 2.75 -7.50 -3.93
CA ALA A 78 1.40 -7.89 -3.52
C ALA A 78 1.23 -7.78 -1.99
N MET A 79 2.22 -8.22 -1.22
CA MET A 79 2.19 -8.14 0.23
C MET A 79 2.20 -6.71 0.76
N TYR A 80 2.93 -5.80 0.11
CA TYR A 80 2.89 -4.39 0.48
C TYR A 80 1.51 -3.79 0.20
N ALA A 81 0.86 -4.16 -0.91
CA ALA A 81 -0.50 -3.74 -1.21
C ALA A 81 -1.52 -4.24 -0.17
N VAL A 82 -1.40 -5.50 0.26
CA VAL A 82 -2.22 -6.07 1.34
C VAL A 82 -2.00 -5.28 2.64
N ALA A 83 -0.75 -5.08 3.06
CA ALA A 83 -0.44 -4.34 4.28
C ALA A 83 -0.98 -2.90 4.23
N TYR A 84 -0.93 -2.26 3.06
CA TYR A 84 -1.47 -0.91 2.86
C TYR A 84 -3.01 -0.89 2.95
N ALA A 85 -3.70 -1.87 2.36
CA ALA A 85 -5.15 -1.98 2.48
C ALA A 85 -5.58 -2.22 3.94
N VAL A 86 -4.85 -3.06 4.68
CA VAL A 86 -5.05 -3.27 6.12
C VAL A 86 -4.87 -1.95 6.88
N HIS A 87 -3.78 -1.23 6.63
CA HIS A 87 -3.49 0.08 7.24
C HIS A 87 -4.65 1.07 7.07
N GLU A 88 -5.12 1.26 5.82
CA GLU A 88 -6.21 2.19 5.55
C GLU A 88 -7.54 1.72 6.16
N THR A 89 -7.77 0.41 6.25
CA THR A 89 -8.97 -0.13 6.91
C THR A 89 -8.94 0.14 8.42
N CYS A 90 -7.77 0.05 9.08
CA CYS A 90 -7.62 0.35 10.50
C CYS A 90 -7.99 1.79 10.87
N HIS A 91 -7.92 2.74 9.94
CA HIS A 91 -8.34 4.13 10.20
C HIS A 91 -9.84 4.26 10.49
N PHE A 92 -10.66 3.27 10.12
CA PHE A 92 -12.08 3.21 10.48
C PHE A 92 -12.33 2.94 11.96
N VAL A 93 -11.32 2.42 12.69
CA VAL A 93 -11.38 2.18 14.14
C VAL A 93 -10.77 3.33 14.92
N ALA A 94 -9.61 3.85 14.48
CA ALA A 94 -8.87 4.89 15.20
C ALA A 94 -8.35 5.97 14.25
N HIS A 95 -8.35 7.23 14.68
CA HIS A 95 -7.82 8.33 13.85
C HIS A 95 -6.35 8.61 14.12
N GLY A 96 -5.61 8.89 13.06
CA GLY A 96 -4.18 9.11 13.14
C GLY A 96 -3.42 7.84 13.52
N HIS A 97 -2.15 8.00 13.88
CA HIS A 97 -1.21 6.88 14.07
C HIS A 97 -0.79 6.70 15.54
N GLY A 98 -1.74 6.93 16.45
CA GLY A 98 -1.55 6.79 17.90
C GLY A 98 -1.42 5.34 18.39
N SER A 99 -1.34 5.15 19.70
CA SER A 99 -1.16 3.82 20.32
C SER A 99 -2.28 2.84 19.97
N LEU A 100 -3.53 3.29 20.00
CA LEU A 100 -4.69 2.48 19.62
C LEU A 100 -4.58 2.01 18.17
N PHE A 101 -4.33 2.93 17.24
CA PHE A 101 -4.15 2.59 15.82
C PHE A 101 -3.04 1.55 15.63
N ARG A 102 -1.87 1.77 16.23
CA ARG A 102 -0.72 0.85 16.09
C ARG A 102 -0.98 -0.53 16.66
N LYS A 103 -1.74 -0.62 17.76
CA LYS A 103 -2.18 -1.89 18.32
C LYS A 103 -3.12 -2.60 17.33
N THR A 104 -4.16 -1.91 16.88
CA THR A 104 -5.15 -2.43 15.93
C THR A 104 -4.50 -2.87 14.62
N GLU A 105 -3.61 -2.06 14.06
CA GLU A 105 -2.87 -2.38 12.83
C GLU A 105 -1.99 -3.61 13.00
N ARG A 106 -1.28 -3.72 14.14
CA ARG A 106 -0.43 -4.90 14.42
C ARG A 106 -1.27 -6.18 14.48
N GLU A 107 -2.38 -6.16 15.21
CA GLU A 107 -3.27 -7.31 15.36
C GLU A 107 -3.88 -7.72 14.01
N ALA A 108 -4.34 -6.73 13.22
CA ALA A 108 -4.88 -6.98 11.88
C ALA A 108 -3.81 -7.54 10.93
N LEU A 109 -2.61 -6.97 10.89
CA LEU A 109 -1.51 -7.47 10.05
C LEU A 109 -1.10 -8.89 10.43
N GLN A 110 -1.07 -9.22 11.72
CA GLN A 110 -0.76 -10.57 12.20
C GLN A 110 -1.77 -11.61 11.70
N ALA A 111 -3.07 -11.25 11.62
CA ALA A 111 -4.08 -12.13 11.03
C ALA A 111 -3.83 -12.44 9.55
N TRP A 112 -3.15 -11.54 8.83
CA TRP A 112 -2.67 -11.74 7.46
C TRP A 112 -1.29 -12.41 7.38
N GLY A 113 -0.71 -12.85 8.50
CA GLY A 113 0.64 -13.42 8.57
C GLY A 113 1.75 -12.40 8.31
N ILE A 114 1.44 -11.11 8.43
CA ILE A 114 2.37 -9.99 8.23
C ILE A 114 2.83 -9.49 9.59
N ILE A 115 4.15 -9.45 9.79
CA ILE A 115 4.76 -8.87 10.98
C ILE A 115 5.25 -7.48 10.63
N ALA A 116 4.69 -6.47 11.30
CA ALA A 116 5.19 -5.11 11.27
C ALA A 116 6.37 -4.94 12.23
N VAL A 117 7.58 -4.85 11.69
CA VAL A 117 8.83 -4.86 12.47
C VAL A 117 9.26 -3.45 12.85
N LYS A 118 9.09 -2.49 11.94
CA LYS A 118 9.48 -1.09 12.18
C LYS A 118 8.42 -0.14 11.69
N TYR A 119 7.99 0.76 12.58
CA TYR A 119 7.10 1.86 12.23
C TYR A 119 7.87 3.14 11.98
N GLY A 120 7.56 3.83 10.89
CA GLY A 120 7.90 5.24 10.71
C GLY A 120 6.89 6.14 11.44
N ALA A 121 6.89 7.43 11.07
CA ALA A 121 5.94 8.40 11.60
C ALA A 121 4.48 8.07 11.21
N VAL A 122 4.27 7.61 9.97
CA VAL A 122 2.93 7.43 9.38
C VAL A 122 2.63 5.98 9.02
N TYR A 123 3.61 5.19 8.59
CA TYR A 123 3.37 3.82 8.12
C TYR A 123 4.47 2.88 8.61
N CYS A 124 4.16 1.59 8.66
CA CYS A 124 5.17 0.57 8.84
C CYS A 124 6.12 0.54 7.64
N THR A 125 7.41 0.77 7.92
CA THR A 125 8.47 0.85 6.91
C THR A 125 9.14 -0.49 6.66
N HIS A 126 8.94 -1.48 7.54
CA HIS A 126 9.55 -2.81 7.43
C HIS A 126 8.57 -3.92 7.80
N PHE A 127 8.26 -4.78 6.83
CA PHE A 127 7.36 -5.91 6.99
C PHE A 127 8.11 -7.23 6.79
N GLU A 128 7.74 -8.23 7.57
CA GLU A 128 8.25 -9.60 7.45
C GLU A 128 7.10 -10.60 7.43
N THR A 129 7.35 -11.78 6.86
CA THR A 129 6.48 -12.94 7.07
C THR A 129 6.66 -13.47 8.49
N ARG A 130 5.74 -14.32 8.94
CA ARG A 130 5.89 -15.09 10.19
C ARG A 130 7.18 -15.92 10.30
N PHE A 131 7.89 -16.14 9.19
CA PHE A 131 9.14 -16.89 9.12
C PHE A 131 10.38 -15.97 9.00
N GLY A 132 10.23 -14.66 9.19
CA GLY A 132 11.33 -13.69 9.15
C GLY A 132 11.78 -13.27 7.74
N HIS A 133 11.08 -13.71 6.69
CA HIS A 133 11.38 -13.23 5.33
C HIS A 133 10.89 -11.80 5.15
N ALA A 134 11.81 -10.89 4.81
CA ALA A 134 11.48 -9.50 4.49
C ALA A 134 10.53 -9.42 3.29
N LEU A 135 9.38 -8.78 3.48
CA LEU A 135 8.36 -8.55 2.45
C LEU A 135 8.64 -7.32 1.59
N ASN A 136 9.68 -6.56 1.96
CA ASN A 136 10.06 -5.29 1.33
C ASN A 136 11.09 -5.42 0.20
N GLN A 137 11.44 -6.63 -0.22
CA GLN A 137 12.41 -6.81 -1.29
C GLN A 137 11.71 -6.89 -2.66
N PHE A 138 11.95 -5.84 -3.46
CA PHE A 138 11.75 -5.67 -4.90
C PHE A 138 10.40 -5.19 -5.45
N GLY A 139 10.39 -3.91 -5.84
CA GLY A 139 9.55 -3.31 -6.88
C GLY A 139 10.17 -2.00 -7.34
N LEU A 140 10.74 -2.01 -8.56
CA LEU A 140 11.48 -0.96 -9.28
C LEU A 140 11.37 0.47 -8.72
N ARG A 141 12.52 1.10 -8.42
CA ARG A 141 12.61 2.56 -8.42
C ARG A 141 12.00 3.08 -9.73
N PRO A 142 11.06 4.04 -9.71
CA PRO A 142 10.91 4.91 -10.86
C PRO A 142 12.14 5.81 -10.88
N GLU A 143 13.22 5.33 -11.50
CA GLU A 143 14.29 6.24 -11.92
C GLU A 143 13.75 7.09 -13.06
N ALA A 144 13.26 8.28 -12.70
CA ALA A 144 13.47 9.56 -13.38
C ALA A 144 12.29 10.49 -13.08
N GLY A 145 12.52 11.46 -12.18
CA GLY A 145 11.66 12.64 -12.04
C GLY A 145 11.19 12.97 -10.63
N GLY A 146 12.13 13.27 -9.73
CA GLY A 146 11.95 14.29 -8.68
C GLY A 146 10.89 14.05 -7.60
N ILE A 147 11.26 13.33 -6.54
CA ILE A 147 11.06 13.84 -5.17
C ILE A 147 12.36 13.58 -4.40
N SER A 148 13.23 14.59 -4.39
CA SER A 148 14.31 14.70 -3.42
C SER A 148 13.71 14.81 -2.02
N GLY A 149 14.14 13.97 -1.09
CA GLY A 149 13.88 14.18 0.34
C GLY A 149 13.41 12.94 1.10
N TRP A 150 14.23 11.89 1.15
CA TRP A 150 14.31 11.06 2.35
C TRP A 150 15.75 11.12 2.83
N ASN A 151 16.09 12.21 3.52
CA ASN A 151 17.32 12.29 4.28
C ASN A 151 17.18 11.37 5.49
N SER A 152 17.77 10.18 5.39
CA SER A 152 18.05 9.32 6.52
C SER A 152 19.26 9.87 7.28
N THR A 153 19.10 11.02 7.93
CA THR A 153 20.02 11.53 8.97
C THR A 153 19.33 12.63 9.75
N ARG A 154 18.82 12.29 10.94
CA ARG A 154 18.90 13.09 12.16
C ARG A 154 18.32 12.30 13.33
N THR A 155 19.24 11.85 14.17
CA THR A 155 19.06 11.57 15.60
C THR A 155 18.29 12.69 16.28
N TRP A 156 17.23 12.32 17.01
CA TRP A 156 16.79 12.90 18.27
C TRP A 156 16.11 11.78 19.07
#